data_AF-A0A135VNE5-F1
#
_entry.id   AF-A0A135VNE5-F1
#
_cell.length_a   1.000
_cell.length_b   1.000
_cell.length_c   1.000
_cell.angle_alpha   90.00
_cell.angle_beta   90.00
_cell.angle_gamma   90.00
#
_symmetry.space_group_name_H-M   'P 1'
#
loop_
_entity.id
_entity.type
_entity.pdbx_description
1 polymer ?
#
loop_
_entity_poly.entity_id
_entity_poly.type
_entity_poly.pdbx_seq_one_letter_code
_entity_poly.pdbx_strand_id
1 'polypeptide(L)'
;MSEERAKRWIEESQKDTIRQSAGSQHLRRAAEAERAGNVATAEQEYALAAEAFLKSASEYRSGKSYRTAAINMCAAGDVYSEIGDAAKAVETYEGAAEDLLSASAEHLMWGEDAETSKGTALAMTACMIYIMIGKEAEGFYKARGFTAEHASKIRLPATVRLSQIPQMLESAIQSVNLESFASAENAAVTELKAALASANSQDFAKYVDKGLDMVRELLRGKLKVPKLSSQLVLPNDVTFTEEFPVRVKIKNSGDGEALNLSVDWHLDEGLDLISGERSKKVNSLPPGEMLDISVVLKSAQPLVGEKEFSILVRVSYIDKLKTEYSLQAGPGTLVLKDYKISQQLTRDADLTDGRVGLLKESIESSELESEPLVRIVDSLTASMKQSRSDIEEGDLDLAKARIRIVNDMVDTIDALIGDNELLRRLTERRDVAKKEYALKKLTPAFDEVISFLATQEKKLEPELQNALADWDAEASKKRTLKATIGRIKEIAGILASAGADTSVLEHETENALNDPLLIVGERPSSPEKVEMALVLARSIRNEITQMLESRKNELA
;
A
#
# COMPACT_ATOMS: atom_id res chain seq x y z
N MET A 1 -24.09 -81.44 -25.46
CA MET A 1 -24.53 -80.10 -25.92
C MET A 1 -24.97 -80.22 -27.37
N SER A 2 -26.08 -79.60 -27.79
CA SER A 2 -26.46 -79.58 -29.21
C SER A 2 -25.45 -78.76 -30.01
N GLU A 3 -25.20 -79.13 -31.26
CA GLU A 3 -24.24 -78.50 -32.18
C GLU A 3 -24.48 -76.98 -32.33
N GLU A 4 -25.74 -76.54 -32.21
CA GLU A 4 -26.13 -75.13 -32.23
C GLU A 4 -25.72 -74.34 -30.98
N ARG A 5 -25.73 -74.96 -29.79
CA ARG A 5 -25.23 -74.33 -28.56
C ARG A 5 -23.72 -74.15 -28.59
N ALA A 6 -23.00 -75.11 -29.17
CA ALA A 6 -21.55 -75.02 -29.35
C ALA A 6 -21.17 -73.92 -30.35
N LYS A 7 -21.90 -73.79 -31.48
CA LYS A 7 -21.70 -72.68 -32.43
C LYS A 7 -21.99 -71.31 -31.82
N ARG A 8 -23.09 -71.14 -31.08
CA ARG A 8 -23.39 -69.87 -30.40
C ARG A 8 -22.31 -69.51 -29.36
N TRP A 9 -21.83 -70.48 -28.59
CA TRP A 9 -20.78 -70.25 -27.61
C TRP A 9 -19.43 -69.86 -28.26
N ILE A 10 -19.08 -70.47 -29.40
CA ILE A 10 -17.88 -70.10 -30.18
C ILE A 10 -18.05 -68.69 -30.78
N GLU A 11 -19.21 -68.36 -31.36
CA GLU A 11 -19.47 -67.02 -31.91
C GLU A 11 -19.50 -65.94 -30.83
N GLU A 12 -20.04 -66.23 -29.65
CA GLU A 12 -20.10 -65.31 -28.51
C GLU A 12 -18.70 -65.10 -27.91
N SER A 13 -17.92 -66.17 -27.75
CA SER A 13 -16.51 -66.09 -27.32
C SER A 13 -15.62 -65.33 -28.32
N GLN A 14 -15.83 -65.51 -29.64
CA GLN A 14 -15.12 -64.75 -30.67
C GLN A 14 -15.52 -63.27 -30.65
N LYS A 15 -16.82 -62.96 -30.48
CA LYS A 15 -17.29 -61.57 -30.32
C LYS A 15 -16.73 -60.93 -29.05
N ASP A 16 -16.64 -61.68 -27.96
CA ASP A 16 -16.07 -61.21 -26.69
C ASP A 16 -14.59 -60.84 -26.84
N THR A 17 -13.83 -61.69 -27.52
CA THR A 17 -12.41 -61.44 -27.81
C THR A 17 -12.24 -60.21 -28.70
N ILE A 18 -13.10 -60.06 -29.72
CA ILE A 18 -13.05 -58.92 -30.65
C ILE A 18 -13.43 -57.60 -29.95
N ARG A 19 -14.40 -57.60 -29.05
CA ARG A 19 -14.91 -56.39 -28.37
C ARG A 19 -13.93 -55.83 -27.35
N GLN A 20 -13.40 -56.68 -26.46
CA GLN A 20 -12.32 -56.28 -25.55
C GLN A 20 -11.07 -55.85 -26.33
N SER A 21 -10.85 -56.42 -27.52
CA SER A 21 -9.74 -56.02 -28.39
C SER A 21 -9.94 -54.65 -29.04
N ALA A 22 -11.17 -54.19 -29.29
CA ALA A 22 -11.41 -52.93 -29.99
C ALA A 22 -10.94 -51.71 -29.16
N GLY A 23 -11.36 -51.60 -27.90
CA GLY A 23 -10.88 -50.55 -26.99
C GLY A 23 -9.36 -50.64 -26.76
N SER A 24 -8.84 -51.85 -26.56
CA SER A 24 -7.40 -52.09 -26.38
C SER A 24 -6.57 -51.75 -27.63
N GLN A 25 -7.12 -51.95 -28.83
CA GLN A 25 -6.48 -51.57 -30.10
C GLN A 25 -6.39 -50.06 -30.24
N HIS A 26 -7.46 -49.33 -29.93
CA HIS A 26 -7.46 -47.87 -29.92
C HIS A 26 -6.47 -47.31 -28.90
N LEU A 27 -6.42 -47.87 -27.69
CA LEU A 27 -5.40 -47.52 -26.69
C LEU A 27 -3.97 -47.71 -27.20
N ARG A 28 -3.70 -48.83 -27.87
CA ARG A 28 -2.37 -49.09 -28.44
C ARG A 28 -2.01 -48.07 -29.53
N ARG A 29 -2.97 -47.72 -30.40
CA ARG A 29 -2.77 -46.69 -31.44
C ARG A 29 -2.55 -45.31 -30.83
N ALA A 30 -3.30 -44.97 -29.78
CA ALA A 30 -3.13 -43.73 -29.03
C ALA A 30 -1.70 -43.62 -28.44
N ALA A 31 -1.23 -44.68 -27.77
CA ALA A 31 0.13 -44.72 -27.23
C ALA A 31 1.23 -44.67 -28.32
N GLU A 32 0.99 -45.29 -29.49
CA GLU A 32 1.90 -45.19 -30.64
C GLU A 32 1.92 -43.77 -31.23
N ALA A 33 0.78 -43.09 -31.32
CA ALA A 33 0.67 -41.70 -31.75
C ALA A 33 1.32 -40.72 -30.77
N GLU A 34 1.18 -40.96 -29.47
CA GLU A 34 1.81 -40.17 -28.40
C GLU A 34 3.34 -40.29 -28.44
N ARG A 35 3.88 -41.51 -28.61
CA ARG A 35 5.32 -41.73 -28.82
C ARG A 35 5.86 -41.07 -30.08
N ALA A 36 5.02 -40.92 -31.11
CA ALA A 36 5.35 -40.19 -32.32
C ALA A 36 5.21 -38.66 -32.18
N GLY A 37 4.79 -38.16 -31.02
CA GLY A 37 4.58 -36.73 -30.75
C GLY A 37 3.30 -36.15 -31.37
N ASN A 38 2.39 -36.97 -31.87
CA ASN A 38 1.14 -36.53 -32.51
C ASN A 38 -0.01 -36.51 -31.50
N VAL A 39 -0.06 -35.45 -30.70
CA VAL A 39 -1.02 -35.26 -29.60
C VAL A 39 -2.47 -35.29 -30.09
N ALA A 40 -2.79 -34.61 -31.19
CA ALA A 40 -4.17 -34.54 -31.70
C ALA A 40 -4.73 -35.92 -32.11
N THR A 41 -3.89 -36.76 -32.70
CA THR A 41 -4.31 -38.13 -33.07
C THR A 41 -4.38 -39.03 -31.84
N ALA A 42 -3.49 -38.85 -30.86
CA ALA A 42 -3.56 -39.59 -29.60
C ALA A 42 -4.86 -39.29 -28.85
N GLU A 43 -5.24 -38.02 -28.69
CA GLU A 43 -6.50 -37.60 -28.04
C GLU A 43 -7.73 -38.19 -28.74
N GLN A 44 -7.76 -38.19 -30.07
CA GLN A 44 -8.86 -38.77 -30.84
C GLN A 44 -8.96 -40.30 -30.62
N GLU A 45 -7.82 -41.00 -30.66
CA GLU A 45 -7.80 -42.45 -30.43
C GLU A 45 -8.14 -42.82 -28.98
N TYR A 46 -7.73 -42.03 -27.99
CA TYR A 46 -8.16 -42.18 -26.60
C TYR A 46 -9.68 -42.01 -26.45
N ALA A 47 -10.27 -40.99 -27.08
CA ALA A 47 -11.73 -40.80 -27.05
C ALA A 47 -12.48 -42.00 -27.65
N LEU A 48 -12.02 -42.51 -28.80
CA LEU A 48 -12.58 -43.72 -29.43
C LEU A 48 -12.41 -44.97 -28.56
N ALA A 49 -11.28 -45.10 -27.87
CA ALA A 49 -11.06 -46.20 -26.93
C ALA A 49 -12.08 -46.17 -25.78
N ALA A 50 -12.27 -45.00 -25.15
CA ALA A 50 -13.23 -44.83 -24.07
C ALA A 50 -14.66 -45.15 -24.50
N GLU A 51 -15.10 -44.67 -25.66
CA GLU A 51 -16.43 -44.99 -26.23
C GLU A 51 -16.59 -46.48 -26.51
N ALA A 52 -15.56 -47.15 -27.04
CA ALA A 52 -15.58 -48.58 -27.31
C ALA A 52 -15.71 -49.41 -26.01
N PHE A 53 -15.02 -49.00 -24.94
CA PHE A 53 -15.15 -49.61 -23.62
C PHE A 53 -16.53 -49.38 -23.01
N LEU A 54 -17.07 -48.16 -23.07
CA LEU A 54 -18.43 -47.85 -22.58
C LEU A 54 -19.50 -48.68 -23.30
N LYS A 55 -19.40 -48.79 -24.63
CA LYS A 55 -20.31 -49.61 -25.42
C LYS A 55 -20.22 -51.08 -25.00
N SER A 56 -19.01 -51.61 -24.88
CA SER A 56 -18.78 -52.99 -24.44
C SER A 56 -19.35 -53.23 -23.04
N ALA A 57 -19.15 -52.28 -22.11
CA ALA A 57 -19.73 -52.35 -20.77
C ALA A 57 -21.26 -52.42 -20.80
N SER A 58 -21.92 -51.58 -21.60
CA SER A 58 -23.38 -51.59 -21.75
C SER A 58 -23.91 -52.92 -22.29
N GLU A 59 -23.22 -53.51 -23.27
CA GLU A 59 -23.57 -54.81 -23.84
C GLU A 59 -23.41 -55.92 -22.80
N TYR A 60 -22.29 -55.96 -22.05
CA TYR A 60 -22.08 -56.93 -20.98
C TYR A 60 -23.09 -56.77 -19.84
N ARG A 61 -23.46 -55.53 -19.49
CA ARG A 61 -24.50 -55.25 -18.50
C ARG A 61 -25.86 -55.78 -18.95
N SER A 62 -26.21 -55.62 -20.23
CA SER A 62 -27.44 -56.19 -20.80
C SER A 62 -27.44 -57.73 -20.77
N GLY A 63 -26.27 -58.35 -20.89
CA GLY A 63 -26.05 -59.78 -20.74
C GLY A 63 -25.91 -60.25 -19.28
N LYS A 64 -26.12 -59.38 -18.28
CA LYS A 64 -25.92 -59.64 -16.85
C LYS A 64 -24.50 -60.09 -16.47
N SER A 65 -23.51 -59.78 -17.31
CA SER A 65 -22.10 -60.03 -17.04
C SER A 65 -21.50 -58.81 -16.33
N TYR A 66 -22.02 -58.50 -15.13
CA TYR A 66 -21.70 -57.25 -14.43
C TYR A 66 -20.21 -57.11 -14.10
N ARG A 67 -19.53 -58.20 -13.76
CA ARG A 67 -18.08 -58.18 -13.52
C ARG A 67 -17.30 -57.71 -14.75
N THR A 68 -17.63 -58.23 -15.93
CA THR A 68 -16.97 -57.85 -17.18
C THR A 68 -17.37 -56.43 -17.60
N ALA A 69 -18.61 -56.02 -17.32
CA ALA A 69 -19.03 -54.64 -17.51
C ALA A 69 -18.20 -53.68 -16.65
N ALA A 70 -17.98 -54.00 -15.37
CA ALA A 70 -17.14 -53.22 -14.47
C ALA A 70 -15.69 -53.10 -14.95
N ILE A 71 -15.08 -54.17 -15.48
CA ILE A 71 -13.72 -54.10 -16.05
C ILE A 71 -13.66 -53.08 -17.19
N ASN A 72 -14.63 -53.13 -18.11
CA ASN A 72 -14.69 -52.19 -19.23
C ASN A 72 -14.98 -50.76 -18.76
N MET A 73 -15.86 -50.57 -17.78
CA MET A 73 -16.12 -49.25 -17.19
C MET A 73 -14.86 -48.67 -16.52
N CYS A 74 -14.11 -49.47 -15.75
CA CYS A 74 -12.87 -48.99 -15.17
C CYS A 74 -11.81 -48.71 -16.24
N ALA A 75 -11.74 -49.50 -17.32
CA ALA A 75 -10.84 -49.22 -18.44
C ALA A 75 -11.20 -47.88 -19.11
N ALA A 76 -12.49 -47.60 -19.35
CA ALA A 76 -12.94 -46.30 -19.82
C ALA A 76 -12.58 -45.17 -18.85
N GLY A 77 -12.72 -45.40 -17.54
CA GLY A 77 -12.33 -44.44 -16.50
C GLY A 77 -10.83 -44.15 -16.46
N ASP A 78 -9.98 -45.17 -16.66
CA ASP A 78 -8.53 -44.98 -16.80
C ASP A 78 -8.24 -44.10 -18.04
N VAL A 79 -8.88 -44.35 -19.19
CA VAL A 79 -8.71 -43.53 -20.40
C VAL A 79 -9.16 -42.08 -20.17
N TYR A 80 -10.34 -41.86 -19.57
CA TYR A 80 -10.82 -40.51 -19.27
C TYR A 80 -9.90 -39.77 -18.30
N SER A 81 -9.30 -40.49 -17.34
CA SER A 81 -8.29 -39.95 -16.44
C SER A 81 -7.01 -39.57 -17.18
N GLU A 82 -6.57 -40.37 -18.16
CA GLU A 82 -5.36 -40.10 -18.95
C GLU A 82 -5.51 -38.85 -19.82
N ILE A 83 -6.69 -38.60 -20.39
CA ILE A 83 -6.97 -37.39 -21.19
C ILE A 83 -7.37 -36.16 -20.34
N GLY A 84 -7.42 -36.31 -19.01
CA GLY A 84 -7.76 -35.22 -18.09
C GLY A 84 -9.25 -34.87 -17.96
N ASP A 85 -10.17 -35.70 -18.47
CA ASP A 85 -11.63 -35.53 -18.29
C ASP A 85 -12.07 -36.15 -16.95
N ALA A 86 -11.77 -35.43 -15.86
CA ALA A 86 -12.03 -35.91 -14.50
C ALA A 86 -13.51 -36.22 -14.23
N ALA A 87 -14.44 -35.45 -14.81
CA ALA A 87 -15.88 -35.64 -14.59
C ALA A 87 -16.36 -36.98 -15.16
N LYS A 88 -15.98 -37.30 -16.40
CA LYS A 88 -16.33 -38.59 -17.00
C LYS A 88 -15.57 -39.74 -16.37
N ALA A 89 -14.32 -39.54 -15.95
CA ALA A 89 -13.57 -40.56 -15.21
C ALA A 89 -14.32 -40.95 -13.92
N VAL A 90 -14.79 -39.98 -13.14
CA VAL A 90 -15.57 -40.22 -11.91
C VAL A 90 -16.87 -40.96 -12.22
N GLU A 91 -17.64 -40.51 -13.22
CA GLU A 91 -18.92 -41.15 -13.61
C GLU A 91 -18.71 -42.62 -14.04
N THR A 92 -17.65 -42.89 -14.81
CA THR A 92 -17.36 -44.24 -15.28
C THR A 92 -16.85 -45.17 -14.17
N TYR A 93 -16.00 -44.69 -13.27
CA TYR A 93 -15.61 -45.47 -12.10
C TYR A 93 -16.77 -45.73 -11.13
N GLU A 94 -17.67 -44.77 -10.96
CA GLU A 94 -18.90 -44.95 -10.19
C GLU A 94 -19.77 -46.05 -10.78
N GLY A 95 -20.02 -46.01 -12.09
CA GLY A 95 -20.74 -47.08 -12.78
C GLY A 95 -20.05 -48.43 -12.69
N ALA A 96 -18.70 -48.46 -12.69
CA ALA A 96 -17.96 -49.69 -12.45
C ALA A 96 -18.15 -50.25 -11.03
N ALA A 97 -18.19 -49.38 -10.02
CA ALA A 97 -18.45 -49.77 -8.64
C ALA A 97 -19.88 -50.32 -8.47
N GLU A 98 -20.88 -49.72 -9.14
CA GLU A 98 -22.26 -50.23 -9.15
C GLU A 98 -22.37 -51.61 -9.83
N ASP A 99 -21.68 -51.80 -10.95
CA ASP A 99 -21.59 -53.10 -11.62
C ASP A 99 -20.91 -54.15 -10.72
N LEU A 100 -19.86 -53.78 -9.97
CA LEU A 100 -19.23 -54.68 -8.99
C LEU A 100 -20.15 -55.05 -7.82
N LEU A 101 -20.96 -54.11 -7.34
CA LEU A 101 -21.97 -54.39 -6.31
C LEU A 101 -23.08 -55.31 -6.86
N SER A 102 -23.44 -55.16 -8.13
CA SER A 102 -24.39 -56.07 -8.78
C SER A 102 -23.79 -57.47 -8.96
N ALA A 103 -22.53 -57.55 -9.36
CA ALA A 103 -21.79 -58.82 -9.46
C ALA A 103 -21.62 -59.51 -8.11
N SER A 104 -21.37 -58.75 -7.03
CA SER A 104 -21.25 -59.32 -5.69
C SER A 104 -22.54 -59.96 -5.20
N ALA A 105 -23.69 -59.34 -5.50
CA ALA A 105 -25.01 -59.87 -5.16
C ALA A 105 -25.25 -61.24 -5.81
N GLU A 106 -24.81 -61.46 -7.06
CA GLU A 106 -24.92 -62.74 -7.74
C GLU A 106 -24.15 -63.86 -7.03
N HIS A 107 -22.89 -63.59 -6.64
CA HIS A 107 -22.08 -64.54 -5.88
C HIS A 107 -22.70 -64.88 -4.52
N LEU A 108 -23.34 -63.91 -3.86
CA LEU A 108 -24.03 -64.11 -2.60
C LEU A 108 -25.34 -64.91 -2.70
N MET A 109 -25.90 -65.11 -3.90
CA MET A 109 -27.12 -65.91 -4.08
C MET A 109 -26.88 -67.41 -3.92
N TRP A 110 -25.66 -67.89 -4.19
CA TRP A 110 -25.32 -69.31 -4.15
C TRP A 110 -25.18 -69.85 -2.72
N GLY A 111 -24.90 -68.98 -1.74
CA GLY A 111 -24.89 -69.33 -0.31
C GLY A 111 -23.72 -70.22 0.13
N GLU A 112 -22.81 -70.56 -0.78
CA GLU A 112 -21.57 -71.27 -0.45
C GLU A 112 -20.54 -70.32 0.15
N ASP A 113 -19.74 -70.81 1.10
CA ASP A 113 -18.73 -70.03 1.81
C ASP A 113 -17.67 -69.43 0.87
N ALA A 114 -17.23 -70.21 -0.13
CA ALA A 114 -16.26 -69.77 -1.13
C ALA A 114 -16.82 -68.64 -2.02
N GLU A 115 -18.09 -68.76 -2.43
CA GLU A 115 -18.78 -67.75 -3.24
C GLU A 115 -19.09 -66.49 -2.42
N THR A 116 -19.41 -66.65 -1.14
CA THR A 116 -19.62 -65.53 -0.22
C THR A 116 -18.36 -64.70 -0.02
N SER A 117 -17.19 -65.35 0.05
CA SER A 117 -15.89 -64.67 0.07
C SER A 117 -15.63 -63.87 -1.20
N LYS A 118 -15.89 -64.45 -2.38
CA LYS A 118 -15.74 -63.76 -3.68
C LYS A 118 -16.68 -62.56 -3.79
N GLY A 119 -17.96 -62.73 -3.45
CA GLY A 119 -18.94 -61.64 -3.45
C GLY A 119 -18.51 -60.51 -2.51
N THR A 120 -18.07 -60.84 -1.30
CA THR A 120 -17.56 -59.84 -0.34
C THR A 120 -16.36 -59.10 -0.89
N ALA A 121 -15.41 -59.79 -1.53
CA ALA A 121 -14.24 -59.14 -2.13
C ALA A 121 -14.63 -58.15 -3.25
N LEU A 122 -15.57 -58.50 -4.12
CA LEU A 122 -16.08 -57.61 -5.17
C LEU A 122 -16.77 -56.37 -4.59
N ALA A 123 -17.59 -56.56 -3.55
CA ALA A 123 -18.29 -55.44 -2.89
C ALA A 123 -17.32 -54.49 -2.18
N MET A 124 -16.33 -55.03 -1.46
CA MET A 124 -15.31 -54.19 -0.81
C MET A 124 -14.45 -53.46 -1.85
N THR A 125 -14.18 -54.08 -2.98
CA THR A 125 -13.45 -53.43 -4.09
C THR A 125 -14.26 -52.29 -4.72
N ALA A 126 -15.58 -52.46 -4.86
CA ALA A 126 -16.46 -51.35 -5.26
C ALA A 126 -16.37 -50.17 -4.28
N CYS A 127 -16.33 -50.45 -2.98
CA CYS A 127 -16.16 -49.41 -1.95
C CYS A 127 -14.79 -48.73 -2.06
N MET A 128 -13.73 -49.47 -2.35
CA MET A 128 -12.39 -48.90 -2.60
C MET A 128 -12.37 -48.00 -3.85
N ILE A 129 -13.14 -48.33 -4.90
CA ILE A 129 -13.30 -47.47 -6.08
C ILE A 129 -14.04 -46.17 -5.72
N TYR A 130 -15.10 -46.23 -4.91
CA TYR A 130 -15.75 -45.01 -4.39
C TYR A 130 -14.79 -44.13 -3.59
N ILE A 131 -13.95 -44.74 -2.75
CA ILE A 131 -12.92 -44.01 -2.00
C ILE A 131 -11.91 -43.39 -2.96
N MET A 132 -11.42 -44.15 -3.94
CA MET A 132 -10.46 -43.68 -4.96
C MET A 132 -10.94 -42.42 -5.69
N ILE A 133 -12.23 -42.31 -6.01
CA ILE A 133 -12.79 -41.17 -6.74
C ILE A 133 -13.19 -40.00 -5.83
N GLY A 134 -12.81 -40.00 -4.55
CA GLY A 134 -13.15 -38.93 -3.60
C GLY A 134 -14.61 -38.91 -3.16
N LYS A 135 -15.30 -40.05 -3.29
CA LYS A 135 -16.64 -40.29 -2.72
C LYS A 135 -16.53 -41.20 -1.49
N GLU A 136 -15.58 -40.92 -0.59
CA GLU A 136 -15.25 -41.81 0.53
C GLU A 136 -16.43 -42.02 1.49
N ALA A 137 -17.25 -40.99 1.73
CA ALA A 137 -18.44 -41.11 2.58
C ALA A 137 -19.45 -42.12 2.02
N GLU A 138 -19.65 -42.11 0.70
CA GLU A 138 -20.53 -43.06 0.01
C GLU A 138 -19.91 -44.47 0.02
N GLY A 139 -18.61 -44.59 -0.24
CA GLY A 139 -17.88 -45.86 -0.16
C GLY A 139 -17.99 -46.52 1.22
N PHE A 140 -17.77 -45.77 2.30
CA PHE A 140 -17.92 -46.28 3.67
C PHE A 140 -19.37 -46.60 4.02
N TYR A 141 -20.33 -45.78 3.56
CA TYR A 141 -21.75 -46.04 3.76
C TYR A 141 -22.20 -47.33 3.07
N LYS A 142 -21.83 -47.53 1.79
CA LYS A 142 -22.15 -48.74 1.03
C LYS A 142 -21.49 -49.98 1.62
N ALA A 143 -20.26 -49.87 2.12
CA ALA A 143 -19.60 -50.98 2.83
C ALA A 143 -20.39 -51.41 4.08
N ARG A 144 -20.81 -50.45 4.92
CA ARG A 144 -21.64 -50.75 6.11
C ARG A 144 -23.00 -51.34 5.74
N GLY A 145 -23.66 -50.77 4.72
CA GLY A 145 -24.94 -51.27 4.22
C GLY A 145 -24.83 -52.72 3.73
N PHE A 146 -23.82 -53.02 2.91
CA PHE A 146 -23.55 -54.36 2.42
C PHE A 146 -23.31 -55.37 3.55
N THR A 147 -22.45 -55.03 4.52
CA THR A 147 -22.18 -55.91 5.67
C THR A 147 -23.44 -56.14 6.51
N ALA A 148 -24.27 -55.13 6.70
CA ALA A 148 -25.52 -55.24 7.45
C ALA A 148 -26.56 -56.11 6.73
N GLU A 149 -26.77 -55.88 5.43
CA GLU A 149 -27.72 -56.63 4.59
C GLU A 149 -27.34 -58.12 4.44
N HIS A 150 -26.04 -58.42 4.50
CA HIS A 150 -25.52 -59.78 4.30
C HIS A 150 -24.88 -60.40 5.54
N ALA A 151 -25.12 -59.84 6.73
CA ALA A 151 -24.57 -60.33 8.00
C ALA A 151 -24.87 -61.83 8.25
N SER A 152 -26.04 -62.31 7.81
CA SER A 152 -26.43 -63.71 7.95
C SER A 152 -25.65 -64.68 7.06
N LYS A 153 -24.99 -64.18 6.01
CA LYS A 153 -24.17 -64.94 5.05
C LYS A 153 -22.67 -64.80 5.34
N ILE A 154 -22.23 -63.65 5.83
CA ILE A 154 -20.85 -63.37 6.21
C ILE A 154 -20.56 -63.97 7.60
N ARG A 155 -20.32 -65.28 7.67
CA ARG A 155 -20.10 -65.99 8.95
C ARG A 155 -18.65 -66.33 9.23
N LEU A 156 -17.87 -66.57 8.17
CA LEU A 156 -16.48 -67.01 8.32
C LEU A 156 -15.59 -65.84 8.79
N PRO A 157 -14.69 -66.06 9.78
CA PRO A 157 -13.83 -65.00 10.31
C PRO A 157 -13.02 -64.25 9.24
N ALA A 158 -12.52 -64.97 8.23
CA ALA A 158 -11.78 -64.37 7.11
C ALA A 158 -12.68 -63.44 6.26
N THR A 159 -13.93 -63.85 5.99
CA THR A 159 -14.88 -63.03 5.23
C THR A 159 -15.41 -61.86 6.03
N VAL A 160 -15.59 -62.03 7.35
CA VAL A 160 -15.90 -60.92 8.27
C VAL A 160 -14.78 -59.88 8.23
N ARG A 161 -13.52 -60.31 8.35
CA ARG A 161 -12.37 -59.41 8.30
C ARG A 161 -12.27 -58.66 6.96
N LEU A 162 -12.51 -59.35 5.84
CA LEU A 162 -12.62 -58.72 4.51
C LEU A 162 -13.68 -57.61 4.49
N SER A 163 -14.88 -57.89 5.02
CA SER A 163 -15.98 -56.92 5.05
C SER A 163 -15.72 -55.71 5.96
N GLN A 164 -14.74 -55.80 6.85
CA GLN A 164 -14.38 -54.76 7.81
C GLN A 164 -13.32 -53.79 7.32
N ILE A 165 -12.62 -54.09 6.22
CA ILE A 165 -11.51 -53.27 5.72
C ILE A 165 -11.92 -51.79 5.54
N PRO A 166 -13.05 -51.45 4.87
CA PRO A 166 -13.44 -50.05 4.74
C PRO A 166 -13.74 -49.37 6.09
N GLN A 167 -14.29 -50.10 7.07
CA GLN A 167 -14.56 -49.54 8.40
C GLN A 167 -13.28 -49.33 9.21
N MET A 168 -12.29 -50.22 9.05
CA MET A 168 -10.96 -50.03 9.64
C MET A 168 -10.28 -48.79 9.06
N LEU A 169 -10.38 -48.57 7.74
CA LEU A 169 -9.86 -47.38 7.07
C LEU A 169 -10.58 -46.11 7.55
N GLU A 170 -11.92 -46.13 7.61
CA GLU A 170 -12.71 -45.01 8.13
C GLU A 170 -12.34 -44.67 9.58
N SER A 171 -12.25 -45.68 10.45
CA SER A 171 -11.84 -45.48 11.84
C SER A 171 -10.44 -44.86 11.91
N ALA A 172 -9.50 -45.34 11.10
CA ALA A 172 -8.14 -44.79 11.07
C ALA A 172 -8.12 -43.33 10.62
N ILE A 173 -8.94 -42.96 9.63
CA ILE A 173 -9.13 -41.57 9.17
C ILE A 173 -9.73 -40.70 10.27
N GLN A 174 -10.77 -41.18 10.96
CA GLN A 174 -11.48 -40.42 12.00
C GLN A 174 -10.60 -40.21 13.24
N SER A 175 -9.87 -41.24 13.66
CA SER A 175 -8.96 -41.15 14.80
C SER A 175 -7.59 -40.58 14.47
N VAL A 176 -7.29 -40.34 13.18
CA VAL A 176 -5.97 -39.94 12.66
C VAL A 176 -4.88 -40.86 13.22
N ASN A 177 -5.11 -42.17 13.17
CA ASN A 177 -4.21 -43.18 13.74
C ASN A 177 -3.51 -43.99 12.63
N LEU A 178 -2.20 -43.75 12.46
CA LEU A 178 -1.38 -44.44 11.46
C LEU A 178 -1.19 -45.93 11.74
N GLU A 179 -1.17 -46.36 13.01
CA GLU A 179 -1.07 -47.79 13.35
C GLU A 179 -2.33 -48.53 12.94
N SER A 180 -3.50 -47.92 13.19
CA SER A 180 -4.79 -48.44 12.73
C SER A 180 -4.86 -48.48 11.20
N PHE A 181 -4.35 -47.44 10.52
CA PHE A 181 -4.25 -47.42 9.07
C PHE A 181 -3.33 -48.53 8.54
N ALA A 182 -2.14 -48.70 9.09
CA ALA A 182 -1.19 -49.73 8.67
C ALA A 182 -1.79 -51.15 8.82
N SER A 183 -2.57 -51.38 9.88
CA SER A 183 -3.30 -52.64 10.07
C SER A 183 -4.38 -52.84 8.99
N ALA A 184 -5.16 -51.79 8.68
CA ALA A 184 -6.20 -51.81 7.65
C ALA A 184 -5.61 -52.00 6.24
N GLU A 185 -4.50 -51.31 5.95
CA GLU A 185 -3.75 -51.42 4.71
C GLU A 185 -3.21 -52.85 4.52
N ASN A 186 -2.59 -53.42 5.55
CA ASN A 186 -2.10 -54.79 5.50
C ASN A 186 -3.24 -55.78 5.23
N ALA A 187 -4.41 -55.60 5.85
CA ALA A 187 -5.59 -56.43 5.57
C ALA A 187 -6.07 -56.28 4.12
N ALA A 188 -6.10 -55.05 3.58
CA ALA A 188 -6.44 -54.81 2.18
C ALA A 188 -5.46 -55.46 1.19
N VAL A 189 -4.15 -55.35 1.45
CA VAL A 189 -3.13 -55.89 0.56
C VAL A 189 -3.07 -57.41 0.63
N THR A 190 -3.15 -57.99 1.82
CA THR A 190 -2.96 -59.45 2.00
C THR A 190 -4.24 -60.24 1.83
N GLU A 191 -5.38 -59.74 2.31
CA GLU A 191 -6.63 -60.49 2.31
C GLU A 191 -7.51 -60.12 1.11
N LEU A 192 -7.77 -58.82 0.88
CA LEU A 192 -8.67 -58.39 -0.18
C LEU A 192 -8.11 -58.71 -1.57
N LYS A 193 -6.82 -58.47 -1.83
CA LYS A 193 -6.21 -58.85 -3.11
C LYS A 193 -6.14 -60.36 -3.32
N ALA A 194 -5.86 -61.13 -2.27
CA ALA A 194 -5.88 -62.60 -2.36
C ALA A 194 -7.30 -63.11 -2.66
N ALA A 195 -8.32 -62.53 -2.01
CA ALA A 195 -9.72 -62.85 -2.28
C ALA A 195 -10.11 -62.50 -3.73
N LEU A 196 -9.67 -61.33 -4.25
CA LEU A 196 -9.86 -60.95 -5.65
C LEU A 196 -9.20 -61.93 -6.63
N ALA A 197 -7.98 -62.40 -6.33
CA ALA A 197 -7.30 -63.40 -7.14
C ALA A 197 -8.11 -64.71 -7.19
N SER A 198 -8.62 -65.17 -6.04
CA SER A 198 -9.49 -66.36 -5.98
C SER A 198 -10.86 -66.17 -6.68
N ALA A 199 -11.32 -64.93 -6.82
CA ALA A 199 -12.50 -64.55 -7.58
C ALA A 199 -12.22 -64.34 -9.08
N ASN A 200 -11.02 -64.67 -9.58
CA ASN A 200 -10.56 -64.38 -10.94
C ASN A 200 -10.74 -62.90 -11.33
N SER A 201 -10.56 -61.99 -10.38
CA SER A 201 -10.86 -60.55 -10.47
C SER A 201 -9.64 -59.70 -10.09
N GLN A 202 -8.43 -60.22 -10.35
CA GLN A 202 -7.15 -59.59 -10.04
C GLN A 202 -6.95 -58.24 -10.76
N ASP A 203 -7.65 -58.01 -11.88
CA ASP A 203 -7.58 -56.76 -12.65
C ASP A 203 -8.03 -55.54 -11.83
N PHE A 204 -8.82 -55.75 -10.76
CA PHE A 204 -9.24 -54.68 -9.87
C PHE A 204 -8.26 -54.36 -8.74
N ALA A 205 -7.20 -55.17 -8.55
CA ALA A 205 -6.24 -54.97 -7.46
C ALA A 205 -5.58 -53.58 -7.50
N LYS A 206 -5.36 -53.02 -8.70
CA LYS A 206 -4.83 -51.66 -8.88
C LYS A 206 -5.76 -50.57 -8.34
N TYR A 207 -7.08 -50.76 -8.36
CA TYR A 207 -8.02 -49.78 -7.81
C TYR A 207 -8.11 -49.86 -6.29
N VAL A 208 -7.87 -51.04 -5.71
CA VAL A 208 -7.67 -51.18 -4.26
C VAL A 208 -6.45 -50.36 -3.83
N ASP A 209 -5.34 -50.44 -4.57
CA ASP A 209 -4.13 -49.65 -4.31
C ASP A 209 -4.40 -48.14 -4.41
N LYS A 210 -5.01 -47.68 -5.52
CA LYS A 210 -5.38 -46.27 -5.70
C LYS A 210 -6.34 -45.79 -4.60
N GLY A 211 -7.27 -46.64 -4.14
CA GLY A 211 -8.15 -46.34 -3.01
C GLY A 211 -7.39 -46.19 -1.69
N LEU A 212 -6.40 -47.05 -1.42
CA LEU A 212 -5.51 -46.91 -0.25
C LEU A 212 -4.66 -45.65 -0.33
N ASP A 213 -4.13 -45.31 -1.52
CA ASP A 213 -3.42 -44.04 -1.75
C ASP A 213 -4.30 -42.84 -1.41
N MET A 214 -5.56 -42.83 -1.84
CA MET A 214 -6.51 -41.78 -1.48
C MET A 214 -6.73 -41.70 0.04
N VAL A 215 -6.82 -42.85 0.73
CA VAL A 215 -6.90 -42.85 2.21
C VAL A 215 -5.63 -42.27 2.85
N ARG A 216 -4.44 -42.55 2.31
CA ARG A 216 -3.19 -41.93 2.79
C ARG A 216 -3.22 -40.42 2.63
N GLU A 217 -3.73 -39.92 1.50
CA GLU A 217 -3.90 -38.48 1.25
C GLU A 217 -4.92 -37.85 2.21
N LEU A 218 -6.06 -38.52 2.45
CA LEU A 218 -7.05 -38.06 3.45
C LEU A 218 -6.46 -38.02 4.87
N LEU A 219 -5.63 -38.99 5.24
CA LEU A 219 -4.93 -39.01 6.52
C LEU A 219 -3.90 -37.89 6.63
N ARG A 220 -3.12 -37.65 5.57
CA ARG A 220 -2.16 -36.53 5.49
C ARG A 220 -2.86 -35.18 5.60
N GLY A 221 -4.00 -35.01 4.93
CA GLY A 221 -4.79 -33.78 4.98
C GLY A 221 -5.37 -33.49 6.38
N LYS A 222 -5.64 -34.53 7.18
CA LYS A 222 -6.11 -34.38 8.57
C LYS A 222 -4.98 -34.32 9.60
N LEU A 223 -3.74 -34.60 9.20
CA LEU A 223 -2.59 -34.58 10.09
C LEU A 223 -2.23 -33.13 10.40
N LYS A 224 -2.50 -32.72 11.64
CA LYS A 224 -2.11 -31.42 12.15
C LYS A 224 -0.60 -31.40 12.39
N VAL A 225 0.14 -30.73 11.49
CA VAL A 225 1.60 -30.59 11.60
C VAL A 225 1.98 -29.29 12.33
N PRO A 226 2.93 -29.33 13.28
CA PRO A 226 3.48 -28.13 13.89
C PRO A 226 4.31 -27.33 12.87
N LYS A 227 4.27 -26.00 12.98
CA LYS A 227 5.08 -25.10 12.14
C LYS A 227 5.74 -24.05 13.01
N LEU A 228 6.98 -24.31 13.41
CA LEU A 228 7.73 -23.42 14.31
C LEU A 228 8.49 -22.35 13.52
N SER A 229 8.46 -21.13 14.03
CA SER A 229 9.33 -20.02 13.62
C SER A 229 10.11 -19.51 14.82
N SER A 230 11.39 -19.23 14.66
CA SER A 230 12.24 -18.67 15.70
C SER A 230 12.76 -17.30 15.31
N GLN A 231 12.90 -16.42 16.30
CA GLN A 231 13.51 -15.11 16.14
C GLN A 231 14.49 -14.88 17.29
N LEU A 232 15.75 -14.65 16.94
CA LEU A 232 16.78 -14.24 17.89
C LEU A 232 16.73 -12.72 18.03
N VAL A 233 16.59 -12.24 19.27
CA VAL A 233 16.58 -10.82 19.63
C VAL A 233 17.85 -10.52 20.41
N LEU A 234 18.75 -9.80 19.76
CA LEU A 234 20.00 -9.33 20.33
C LEU A 234 19.81 -7.90 20.89
N PRO A 235 20.48 -7.55 21.99
CA PRO A 235 20.53 -6.17 22.46
C PRO A 235 21.39 -5.31 21.53
N ASN A 236 20.96 -4.06 21.32
CA ASN A 236 21.73 -3.05 20.60
C ASN A 236 22.66 -2.30 21.58
N ASP A 237 23.86 -1.93 21.13
CA ASP A 237 24.81 -1.07 21.87
C ASP A 237 25.24 -1.60 23.25
N VAL A 238 25.98 -2.70 23.22
CA VAL A 238 26.49 -3.40 24.41
C VAL A 238 28.01 -3.24 24.54
N THR A 239 28.48 -3.15 25.79
CA THR A 239 29.90 -2.99 26.11
C THR A 239 30.50 -4.26 26.71
N PHE A 240 31.82 -4.37 26.69
CA PHE A 240 32.53 -5.52 27.26
C PHE A 240 32.35 -5.69 28.78
N THR A 241 31.98 -4.63 29.51
CA THR A 241 31.90 -4.63 30.98
C THR A 241 30.51 -4.98 31.51
N GLU A 242 29.48 -4.88 30.67
CA GLU A 242 28.09 -5.03 31.08
C GLU A 242 27.54 -6.44 30.82
N GLU A 243 26.57 -6.84 31.65
CA GLU A 243 25.78 -8.05 31.45
C GLU A 243 24.57 -7.70 30.59
N PHE A 244 24.33 -8.48 29.53
CA PHE A 244 23.26 -8.17 28.58
C PHE A 244 22.37 -9.39 28.28
N PRO A 245 21.04 -9.20 28.21
CA PRO A 245 20.11 -10.29 27.94
C PRO A 245 19.97 -10.55 26.44
N VAL A 246 20.08 -11.81 26.04
CA VAL A 246 19.76 -12.31 24.70
C VAL A 246 18.50 -13.16 24.78
N ARG A 247 17.56 -12.94 23.85
CA ARG A 247 16.25 -13.61 23.85
C ARG A 247 16.02 -14.37 22.57
N VAL A 248 15.45 -15.56 22.67
CA VAL A 248 14.91 -16.30 21.52
C VAL A 248 13.41 -16.47 21.70
N LYS A 249 12.66 -16.02 20.70
CA LYS A 249 11.20 -16.19 20.63
C LYS A 249 10.88 -17.28 19.64
N ILE A 250 10.24 -18.36 20.11
CA ILE A 250 9.83 -19.50 19.28
C ILE A 250 8.31 -19.51 19.26
N LYS A 251 7.71 -19.39 18.08
CA LYS A 251 6.26 -19.37 17.89
C LYS A 251 5.81 -20.60 17.11
N ASN A 252 4.79 -21.29 17.60
CA ASN A 252 4.13 -22.33 16.82
C ASN A 252 2.97 -21.72 16.02
N SER A 253 3.15 -21.62 14.71
CA SER A 253 2.15 -21.12 13.77
C SER A 253 1.36 -22.22 13.07
N GLY A 254 1.69 -23.50 13.33
CA GLY A 254 1.01 -24.64 12.72
C GLY A 254 -0.18 -25.10 13.56
N ASP A 255 -1.02 -25.93 12.96
CA ASP A 255 -2.20 -26.52 13.63
C ASP A 255 -1.84 -27.69 14.55
N GLY A 256 -0.62 -28.21 14.43
CA GLY A 256 -0.09 -29.31 15.23
C GLY A 256 0.64 -28.86 16.49
N GLU A 257 0.60 -29.69 17.51
CA GLU A 257 1.39 -29.53 18.73
C GLU A 257 2.83 -30.01 18.48
N ALA A 258 3.83 -29.19 18.84
CA ALA A 258 5.22 -29.60 18.81
C ALA A 258 5.57 -30.26 20.14
N LEU A 259 6.11 -31.48 20.11
CA LEU A 259 6.45 -32.29 21.27
C LEU A 259 7.97 -32.33 21.49
N ASN A 260 8.41 -32.49 22.74
CA ASN A 260 9.82 -32.63 23.12
C ASN A 260 10.73 -31.57 22.51
N LEU A 261 10.33 -30.31 22.62
CA LEU A 261 11.08 -29.18 22.08
C LEU A 261 12.36 -28.98 22.90
N SER A 262 13.53 -29.01 22.26
CA SER A 262 14.83 -28.73 22.87
C SER A 262 15.43 -27.48 22.27
N VAL A 263 15.88 -26.54 23.10
CA VAL A 263 16.52 -25.29 22.69
C VAL A 263 17.93 -25.26 23.21
N ASP A 264 18.91 -25.20 22.31
CA ASP A 264 20.34 -25.25 22.62
C ASP A 264 21.08 -23.99 22.13
N TRP A 265 21.71 -23.28 23.06
CA TRP A 265 22.50 -22.08 22.80
C TRP A 265 23.95 -22.43 22.41
N HIS A 266 24.35 -21.98 21.23
CA HIS A 266 25.71 -22.04 20.70
C HIS A 266 26.28 -20.62 20.70
N LEU A 267 27.23 -20.37 21.61
CA LEU A 267 27.87 -19.08 21.83
C LEU A 267 29.33 -19.17 21.35
N ASP A 268 29.81 -18.12 20.69
CA ASP A 268 31.21 -18.00 20.27
C ASP A 268 32.20 -17.91 21.46
N GLU A 269 33.45 -18.26 21.19
CA GLU A 269 34.54 -18.19 22.16
C GLU A 269 34.76 -16.75 22.65
N GLY A 270 34.51 -16.51 23.94
CA GLY A 270 34.65 -15.21 24.59
C GLY A 270 33.36 -14.64 25.17
N LEU A 271 32.23 -15.32 25.04
CA LEU A 271 31.00 -15.01 25.77
C LEU A 271 30.75 -16.01 26.91
N ASP A 272 30.68 -15.50 28.13
CA ASP A 272 30.32 -16.27 29.32
C ASP A 272 28.81 -16.16 29.60
N LEU A 273 28.18 -17.31 29.85
CA LEU A 273 26.80 -17.41 30.29
C LEU A 273 26.74 -17.16 31.80
N ILE A 274 26.20 -16.02 32.22
CA ILE A 274 26.09 -15.63 33.63
C ILE A 274 24.81 -16.17 34.25
N SER A 275 23.71 -16.12 33.50
CA SER A 275 22.39 -16.55 33.98
C SER A 275 21.56 -17.17 32.85
N GLY A 276 20.83 -18.23 33.17
CA GLY A 276 20.01 -19.01 32.23
C GLY A 276 20.55 -20.41 31.96
N GLU A 277 19.73 -21.23 31.30
CA GLU A 277 20.09 -22.60 30.92
C GLU A 277 20.62 -22.62 29.48
N ARG A 278 21.79 -23.25 29.27
CA ARG A 278 22.37 -23.42 27.92
C ARG A 278 21.53 -24.35 27.03
N SER A 279 20.80 -25.27 27.65
CA SER A 279 19.86 -26.17 27.00
C SER A 279 18.56 -26.19 27.81
N LYS A 280 17.42 -25.96 27.15
CA LYS A 280 16.10 -26.02 27.79
C LYS A 280 15.19 -26.96 27.02
N LYS A 281 14.57 -27.90 27.74
CA LYS A 281 13.59 -28.83 27.19
C LYS A 281 12.18 -28.44 27.62
N VAL A 282 11.26 -28.44 26.67
CA VAL A 282 9.83 -28.16 26.87
C VAL A 282 9.03 -29.33 26.33
N ASN A 283 8.14 -29.88 27.15
CA ASN A 283 7.40 -31.10 26.83
C ASN A 283 6.50 -30.92 25.61
N SER A 284 5.80 -29.78 25.53
CA SER A 284 5.04 -29.43 24.34
C SER A 284 4.85 -27.92 24.14
N LEU A 285 4.66 -27.52 22.88
CA LEU A 285 4.29 -26.17 22.47
C LEU A 285 3.00 -26.24 21.63
N PRO A 286 1.85 -25.87 22.20
CA PRO A 286 0.56 -25.85 21.52
C PRO A 286 0.52 -24.93 20.29
N PRO A 287 -0.42 -25.16 19.36
CA PRO A 287 -0.71 -24.25 18.25
C PRO A 287 -0.98 -22.82 18.73
N GLY A 288 -0.36 -21.83 18.09
CA GLY A 288 -0.55 -20.41 18.36
C GLY A 288 0.25 -19.86 19.55
N GLU A 289 0.84 -20.70 20.38
CA GLU A 289 1.62 -20.28 21.54
C GLU A 289 3.05 -19.83 21.19
N MET A 290 3.60 -18.98 22.05
CA MET A 290 4.95 -18.44 21.94
C MET A 290 5.75 -18.77 23.19
N LEU A 291 6.93 -19.32 22.99
CA LEU A 291 7.93 -19.60 24.01
C LEU A 291 9.02 -18.52 23.93
N ASP A 292 9.18 -17.75 25.01
CA ASP A 292 10.24 -16.75 25.17
C ASP A 292 11.28 -17.29 26.15
N ILE A 293 12.52 -17.43 25.68
CA ILE A 293 13.66 -17.89 26.50
C ILE A 293 14.73 -16.81 26.45
N SER A 294 15.12 -16.33 27.63
CA SER A 294 16.18 -15.34 27.81
C SER A 294 17.39 -15.94 28.52
N VAL A 295 18.59 -15.60 28.03
CA VAL A 295 19.87 -15.87 28.70
C VAL A 295 20.61 -14.54 28.92
N VAL A 296 21.40 -14.44 29.97
CA VAL A 296 22.24 -13.25 30.24
C VAL A 296 23.69 -13.62 30.00
N LEU A 297 24.33 -12.86 29.12
CA LEU A 297 25.71 -13.07 28.68
C LEU A 297 26.61 -11.92 29.13
N LYS A 298 27.91 -12.21 29.23
CA LYS A 298 28.97 -11.22 29.50
C LYS A 298 30.20 -11.55 28.67
N SER A 299 30.98 -10.55 28.29
CA SER A 299 32.30 -10.80 27.67
C SER A 299 33.28 -11.37 28.68
N ALA A 300 33.94 -12.47 28.32
CA ALA A 300 35.09 -13.03 29.02
C ALA A 300 36.41 -12.31 28.67
N GLN A 301 36.40 -11.50 27.60
CA GLN A 301 37.59 -10.82 27.09
C GLN A 301 37.69 -9.37 27.59
N PRO A 302 38.92 -8.85 27.80
CA PRO A 302 39.14 -7.47 28.20
C PRO A 302 38.71 -6.48 27.09
N LEU A 303 38.60 -5.20 27.46
CA LEU A 303 38.29 -4.07 26.56
C LEU A 303 39.29 -4.05 25.39
N VAL A 304 38.83 -4.42 24.19
CA VAL A 304 39.62 -4.42 22.95
C VAL A 304 38.74 -3.91 21.80
N GLY A 305 38.63 -2.59 21.67
CA GLY A 305 38.09 -1.90 20.50
C GLY A 305 36.66 -2.29 20.15
N GLU A 306 36.51 -2.95 19.00
CA GLU A 306 35.24 -3.47 18.48
C GLU A 306 35.43 -4.94 18.15
N LYS A 307 34.56 -5.80 18.67
CA LYS A 307 34.59 -7.23 18.40
C LYS A 307 33.21 -7.78 18.13
N GLU A 308 33.12 -8.58 17.08
CA GLU A 308 31.90 -9.27 16.67
C GLU A 308 31.88 -10.69 17.26
N PHE A 309 30.73 -11.08 17.81
CA PHE A 309 30.47 -12.42 18.32
C PHE A 309 29.23 -12.99 17.63
N SER A 310 29.29 -14.25 17.21
CA SER A 310 28.16 -14.97 16.65
C SER A 310 27.40 -15.71 17.75
N ILE A 311 26.08 -15.57 17.73
CA ILE A 311 25.16 -16.31 18.60
C ILE A 311 24.21 -17.11 17.72
N LEU A 312 24.14 -18.42 17.96
CA LEU A 312 23.26 -19.33 17.23
C LEU A 312 22.43 -20.15 18.21
N VAL A 313 21.13 -20.25 17.95
CA VAL A 313 20.22 -21.08 18.73
C VAL A 313 19.72 -22.22 17.85
N ARG A 314 19.96 -23.46 18.28
CA ARG A 314 19.42 -24.65 17.62
C ARG A 314 18.17 -25.09 18.38
N VAL A 315 17.08 -25.28 17.66
CA VAL A 315 15.83 -25.78 18.23
C VAL A 315 15.49 -27.09 17.54
N SER A 316 15.26 -28.16 18.30
CA SER A 316 14.72 -29.41 17.78
C SER A 316 13.34 -29.69 18.38
N TYR A 317 12.48 -30.36 17.63
CA TYR A 317 11.14 -30.75 18.10
C TYR A 317 10.67 -32.00 17.35
N ILE A 318 9.66 -32.65 17.90
CA ILE A 318 9.06 -33.87 17.37
C ILE A 318 7.58 -33.62 17.07
N ASP A 319 7.07 -34.15 15.96
CA ASP A 319 5.63 -34.12 15.67
C ASP A 319 4.88 -35.31 16.31
N LYS A 320 3.56 -35.37 16.12
CA LYS A 320 2.76 -36.52 16.57
C LYS A 320 3.12 -37.85 15.88
N LEU A 321 3.86 -37.80 14.77
CA LEU A 321 4.35 -38.97 14.06
C LEU A 321 5.74 -39.43 14.51
N LYS A 322 6.29 -38.80 15.55
CA LYS A 322 7.66 -39.04 16.04
C LYS A 322 8.75 -38.66 15.03
N THR A 323 8.43 -37.83 14.03
CA THR A 323 9.39 -37.25 13.12
C THR A 323 10.12 -36.12 13.82
N GLU A 324 11.45 -36.19 13.86
CA GLU A 324 12.29 -35.15 14.44
C GLU A 324 12.60 -34.06 13.41
N TYR A 325 12.41 -32.81 13.81
CA TYR A 325 12.70 -31.63 13.04
C TYR A 325 13.70 -30.78 13.79
N SER A 326 14.55 -30.06 13.04
CA SER A 326 15.45 -29.06 13.61
C SER A 326 15.33 -27.75 12.84
N LEU A 327 15.45 -26.64 13.55
CA LEU A 327 15.49 -25.29 13.01
C LEU A 327 16.60 -24.51 13.72
N GLN A 328 17.10 -23.47 13.08
CA GLN A 328 18.13 -22.60 13.63
C GLN A 328 17.64 -21.15 13.65
N ALA A 329 17.87 -20.46 14.76
CA ALA A 329 17.69 -19.02 14.89
C ALA A 329 19.09 -18.38 14.93
N GLY A 330 19.49 -17.71 13.85
CA GLY A 330 20.82 -17.12 13.71
C GLY A 330 21.62 -17.68 12.53
N PRO A 331 22.88 -17.25 12.34
CA PRO A 331 23.70 -16.52 13.31
C PRO A 331 23.27 -15.06 13.49
N GLY A 332 23.13 -14.63 14.74
CA GLY A 332 23.01 -13.22 15.08
C GLY A 332 24.38 -12.68 15.47
N THR A 333 24.85 -11.65 14.76
CA THR A 333 26.12 -10.98 15.07
C THR A 333 25.89 -9.92 16.15
N LEU A 334 26.53 -10.09 17.29
CA LEU A 334 26.58 -9.13 18.37
C LEU A 334 27.90 -8.37 18.31
N VAL A 335 27.83 -7.04 18.27
CA VAL A 335 29.02 -6.18 18.24
C VAL A 335 29.22 -5.57 19.62
N LEU A 336 30.31 -5.94 20.30
CA LEU A 336 30.72 -5.33 21.56
C LEU A 336 31.73 -4.21 21.30
N LYS A 337 31.54 -3.08 21.99
CA LYS A 337 32.40 -1.89 21.88
C LYS A 337 32.91 -1.45 23.25
N ASP A 338 34.02 -0.71 23.24
CA ASP A 338 34.62 -0.16 24.48
C ASP A 338 33.76 0.94 25.14
N TYR A 339 32.90 1.60 24.37
CA TYR A 339 32.02 2.68 24.83
C TYR A 339 30.63 2.56 24.23
N LYS A 340 29.63 3.15 24.90
CA LYS A 340 28.26 3.22 24.42
C LYS A 340 28.11 4.30 23.36
N ILE A 341 27.71 3.91 22.16
CA ILE A 341 27.46 4.85 21.06
C ILE A 341 26.27 5.75 21.41
N SER A 342 25.25 5.21 22.08
CA SER A 342 24.11 5.98 22.58
C SER A 342 24.55 7.17 23.44
N GLN A 343 25.48 6.98 24.39
CA GLN A 343 25.99 8.07 25.23
C GLN A 343 26.79 9.11 24.44
N GLN A 344 27.59 8.67 23.47
CA GLN A 344 28.30 9.60 22.59
C GLN A 344 27.32 10.44 21.76
N LEU A 345 26.33 9.79 21.14
CA LEU A 345 25.32 10.46 20.32
C LEU A 345 24.45 11.41 21.15
N THR A 346 24.12 11.09 22.41
CA THR A 346 23.42 12.02 23.30
C THR A 346 24.26 13.26 23.56
N ARG A 347 25.56 13.10 23.85
CA ARG A 347 26.46 14.23 24.04
C ARG A 347 26.60 15.09 22.78
N ASP A 348 26.74 14.45 21.62
CA ASP A 348 26.83 15.15 20.34
C ASP A 348 25.50 15.88 20.04
N ALA A 349 24.36 15.26 20.34
CA ALA A 349 23.05 15.88 20.20
C ALA A 349 22.91 17.12 21.10
N ASP A 350 23.36 17.06 22.35
CA ASP A 350 23.30 18.20 23.28
C ASP A 350 24.19 19.36 22.82
N LEU A 351 25.38 19.06 22.30
CA LEU A 351 26.26 20.06 21.72
C LEU A 351 25.62 20.72 20.49
N THR A 352 25.06 19.93 19.57
CA THR A 352 24.38 20.45 18.38
C THR A 352 23.13 21.26 18.73
N ASP A 353 22.31 20.82 19.68
CA ASP A 353 21.13 21.53 20.17
C ASP A 353 21.51 22.91 20.75
N GLY A 354 22.61 22.97 21.51
CA GLY A 354 23.19 24.23 21.99
C GLY A 354 23.61 25.17 20.85
N ARG A 355 24.23 24.65 19.78
CA ARG A 355 24.61 25.43 18.59
C ARG A 355 23.39 25.95 17.83
N VAL A 356 22.34 25.14 17.68
CA VAL A 356 21.06 25.55 17.06
C VAL A 356 20.42 26.69 17.87
N GLY A 357 20.49 26.63 19.20
CA GLY A 357 20.03 27.70 20.08
C GLY A 357 20.77 29.02 19.85
N LEU A 358 22.10 28.99 19.82
CA LEU A 358 22.92 30.18 19.53
C LEU A 358 22.67 30.74 18.14
N LEU A 359 22.48 29.86 17.14
CA LEU A 359 22.17 30.27 15.77
C LEU A 359 20.86 31.07 15.69
N LYS A 360 19.85 30.70 16.48
CA LYS A 360 18.59 31.43 16.56
C LYS A 360 18.80 32.89 16.99
N GLU A 361 19.59 33.10 18.03
CA GLU A 361 19.95 34.44 18.54
C GLU A 361 20.75 35.23 17.49
N SER A 362 21.68 34.59 16.78
CA SER A 362 22.44 35.20 15.68
C SER A 362 21.55 35.62 14.50
N ILE A 363 20.53 34.83 14.15
CA ILE A 363 19.57 35.18 13.09
C ILE A 363 18.72 36.38 13.49
N GLU A 364 18.19 36.38 14.71
CA GLU A 364 17.33 37.46 15.23
C GLU A 364 18.06 38.80 15.34
N SER A 365 19.37 38.77 15.56
CA SER A 365 20.23 39.96 15.59
C SER A 365 20.77 40.39 14.23
N SER A 366 20.59 39.59 13.17
CA SER A 366 21.08 39.90 11.83
C SER A 366 20.17 40.84 11.04
N GLU A 367 20.71 41.47 9.99
CA GLU A 367 19.92 42.31 9.05
C GLU A 367 19.09 41.48 8.04
N LEU A 368 19.20 40.16 8.08
CA LEU A 368 18.48 39.24 7.21
C LEU A 368 16.99 39.14 7.58
N GLU A 369 16.20 38.53 6.71
CA GLU A 369 14.80 38.22 7.04
C GLU A 369 14.79 37.08 8.06
N SER A 370 14.51 37.42 9.32
CA SER A 370 14.56 36.49 10.44
C SER A 370 13.47 35.43 10.37
N GLU A 371 12.26 35.76 9.88
CA GLU A 371 11.12 34.84 9.92
C GLU A 371 11.35 33.53 9.15
N PRO A 372 11.81 33.51 7.87
CA PRO A 372 12.10 32.26 7.17
C PRO A 372 13.23 31.44 7.81
N LEU A 373 14.28 32.11 8.28
CA LEU A 373 15.44 31.45 8.89
C LEU A 373 15.11 30.86 10.26
N VAL A 374 14.32 31.56 11.08
CA VAL A 374 13.82 31.06 12.37
C VAL A 374 12.94 29.82 12.17
N ARG A 375 12.09 29.77 11.14
CA ARG A 375 11.29 28.56 10.83
C ARG A 375 12.17 27.36 10.48
N ILE A 376 13.28 27.58 9.77
CA ILE A 376 14.25 26.52 9.47
C ILE A 376 14.89 26.04 10.78
N VAL A 377 15.33 26.96 11.63
CA VAL A 377 15.93 26.64 12.94
C VAL A 377 14.97 25.89 13.85
N ASP A 378 13.70 26.29 13.92
CA ASP A 378 12.69 25.57 14.70
C ASP A 378 12.50 24.12 14.19
N SER A 379 12.60 23.91 12.87
CA SER A 379 12.57 22.58 12.26
C SER A 379 13.82 21.77 12.61
N LEU A 380 15.01 22.41 12.69
CA LEU A 380 16.24 21.77 13.16
C LEU A 380 16.11 21.35 14.63
N THR A 381 15.56 22.20 15.50
CA THR A 381 15.30 21.85 16.91
C THR A 381 14.33 20.68 17.04
N ALA A 382 13.27 20.64 16.23
CA ALA A 382 12.36 19.49 16.19
C ALA A 382 13.08 18.21 15.73
N SER A 383 13.95 18.31 14.72
CA SER A 383 14.79 17.20 14.27
C SER A 383 15.72 16.71 15.39
N MET A 384 16.34 17.61 16.16
CA MET A 384 17.19 17.23 17.30
C MET A 384 16.40 16.50 18.40
N LYS A 385 15.17 16.94 18.70
CA LYS A 385 14.27 16.21 19.61
C LYS A 385 13.99 14.80 19.11
N GLN A 386 13.74 14.64 17.82
CA GLN A 386 13.53 13.32 17.22
C GLN A 386 14.79 12.46 17.31
N SER A 387 15.99 13.00 17.08
CA SER A 387 17.22 12.20 17.25
C SER A 387 17.39 11.67 18.67
N ARG A 388 16.92 12.38 19.70
CA ARG A 388 16.94 11.88 21.09
C ARG A 388 15.99 10.69 21.26
N SER A 389 14.79 10.75 20.68
CA SER A 389 13.86 9.60 20.64
C SER A 389 14.50 8.41 19.91
N ASP A 390 15.11 8.66 18.75
CA ASP A 390 15.78 7.64 17.95
C ASP A 390 16.92 6.96 18.76
N ILE A 391 17.65 7.71 19.60
CA ILE A 391 18.68 7.16 20.52
C ILE A 391 18.04 6.30 21.62
N GLU A 392 16.95 6.77 22.25
CA GLU A 392 16.24 6.05 23.31
C GLU A 392 15.60 4.74 22.81
N GLU A 393 15.13 4.73 21.56
CA GLU A 393 14.56 3.56 20.88
C GLU A 393 15.63 2.57 20.37
N GLY A 394 16.90 2.99 20.34
CA GLY A 394 18.04 2.16 19.94
C GLY A 394 18.35 2.20 18.44
N ASP A 395 17.77 3.14 17.69
CA ASP A 395 17.99 3.38 16.26
C ASP A 395 19.17 4.33 16.04
N LEU A 396 20.35 3.88 16.48
CA LEU A 396 21.55 4.72 16.58
C LEU A 396 22.06 5.25 15.22
N ASP A 397 21.89 4.49 14.14
CA ASP A 397 22.31 4.93 12.79
C ASP A 397 21.44 6.08 12.27
N LEU A 398 20.13 6.03 12.53
CA LEU A 398 19.19 7.10 12.18
C LEU A 398 19.50 8.36 12.99
N ALA A 399 19.72 8.20 14.31
CA ALA A 399 20.12 9.30 15.17
C ALA A 399 21.41 9.97 14.69
N LYS A 400 22.46 9.19 14.39
CA LYS A 400 23.75 9.69 13.90
C LYS A 400 23.61 10.45 12.58
N ALA A 401 22.85 9.91 11.63
CA ALA A 401 22.60 10.58 10.35
C ALA A 401 21.87 11.93 10.56
N ARG A 402 20.86 11.94 11.44
CA ARG A 402 20.08 13.15 11.75
C ARG A 402 20.93 14.24 12.41
N ILE A 403 21.73 13.89 13.43
CA ILE A 403 22.64 14.83 14.11
C ILE A 403 23.63 15.44 13.11
N ARG A 404 24.18 14.62 12.20
CA ARG A 404 25.09 15.09 11.15
C ARG A 404 24.42 16.11 10.23
N ILE A 405 23.22 15.82 9.72
CA ILE A 405 22.49 16.74 8.85
C ILE A 405 22.22 18.07 9.55
N VAL A 406 21.82 18.03 10.82
CA VAL A 406 21.57 19.26 11.58
C VAL A 406 22.86 20.07 11.74
N ASN A 407 23.99 19.44 12.06
CA ASN A 407 25.28 20.13 12.12
C ASN A 407 25.64 20.79 10.79
N ASP A 408 25.53 20.07 9.67
CA ASP A 408 25.84 20.61 8.34
C ASP A 408 24.94 21.81 7.98
N MET A 409 23.65 21.76 8.37
CA MET A 409 22.72 22.88 8.16
C MET A 409 23.03 24.07 9.07
N VAL A 410 23.38 23.84 10.34
CA VAL A 410 23.81 24.90 11.25
C VAL A 410 25.05 25.60 10.70
N ASP A 411 26.06 24.85 10.27
CA ASP A 411 27.30 25.40 9.69
C ASP A 411 27.01 26.25 8.45
N THR A 412 26.08 25.79 7.60
CA THR A 412 25.70 26.51 6.38
C THR A 412 24.99 27.83 6.69
N ILE A 413 24.06 27.84 7.66
CA ILE A 413 23.34 29.06 8.04
C ILE A 413 24.28 30.03 8.76
N ASP A 414 25.17 29.53 9.62
CA ASP A 414 26.16 30.36 10.32
C ASP A 414 27.12 31.03 9.31
N ALA A 415 27.57 30.29 8.29
CA ALA A 415 28.37 30.84 7.20
C ALA A 415 27.62 31.92 6.38
N LEU A 416 26.31 31.77 6.18
CA LEU A 416 25.48 32.78 5.49
C LEU A 416 25.32 34.06 6.32
N ILE A 417 25.17 33.93 7.65
CA ILE A 417 25.08 35.07 8.57
C ILE A 417 26.43 35.79 8.66
N GLY A 418 27.53 35.04 8.65
CA GLY A 418 28.89 35.59 8.68
C GLY A 418 29.40 36.20 7.37
N ASP A 419 28.66 36.05 6.25
CA ASP A 419 29.06 36.60 4.95
C ASP A 419 28.75 38.11 4.85
N ASN A 420 29.72 38.91 5.32
CA ASN A 420 29.66 40.37 5.29
C ASN A 420 29.47 40.95 3.88
N GLU A 421 29.95 40.28 2.82
CA GLU A 421 29.81 40.78 1.45
C GLU A 421 28.38 40.52 0.93
N LEU A 422 27.78 39.39 1.28
CA LEU A 422 26.36 39.13 1.01
C LEU A 422 25.48 40.14 1.74
N LEU A 423 25.72 40.38 3.04
CA LEU A 423 24.97 41.36 3.83
C LEU A 423 25.05 42.75 3.18
N ARG A 424 26.26 43.23 2.87
CA ARG A 424 26.46 44.53 2.22
C ARG A 424 25.66 44.66 0.92
N ARG A 425 25.70 43.65 0.05
CA ARG A 425 24.94 43.65 -1.21
C ARG A 425 23.43 43.66 -1.00
N LEU A 426 22.94 42.96 0.04
CA LEU A 426 21.52 42.96 0.38
C LEU A 426 21.06 44.32 0.91
N THR A 427 21.85 44.96 1.78
CA THR A 427 21.54 46.29 2.32
C THR A 427 21.56 47.33 1.19
N GLU A 428 22.56 47.31 0.31
CA GLU A 428 22.63 48.16 -0.88
C GLU A 428 21.41 47.98 -1.79
N ARG A 429 21.02 46.74 -2.10
CA ARG A 429 19.81 46.47 -2.91
C ARG A 429 18.53 46.93 -2.23
N ARG A 430 18.40 46.73 -0.90
CA ARG A 430 17.24 47.19 -0.13
C ARG A 430 17.12 48.71 -0.19
N ASP A 431 18.23 49.42 -0.06
CA ASP A 431 18.21 50.88 -0.08
C ASP A 431 17.91 51.43 -1.48
N VAL A 432 18.42 50.80 -2.54
CA VAL A 432 18.02 51.11 -3.92
C VAL A 432 16.53 50.87 -4.12
N ALA A 433 16.00 49.72 -3.69
CA ALA A 433 14.57 49.41 -3.82
C ALA A 433 13.67 50.37 -3.01
N LYS A 434 14.09 50.78 -1.80
CA LYS A 434 13.39 51.81 -1.01
C LYS A 434 13.37 53.15 -1.73
N LYS A 435 14.49 53.58 -2.30
CA LYS A 435 14.60 54.81 -3.10
C LYS A 435 13.69 54.77 -4.32
N GLU A 436 13.72 53.67 -5.09
CA GLU A 436 12.85 53.46 -6.24
C GLU A 436 11.36 53.47 -5.85
N TYR A 437 10.99 52.81 -4.75
CA TYR A 437 9.62 52.80 -4.25
C TYR A 437 9.15 54.20 -3.83
N ALA A 438 10.00 54.94 -3.11
CA ALA A 438 9.71 56.32 -2.72
C ALA A 438 9.51 57.22 -3.95
N LEU A 439 10.39 57.11 -4.95
CA LEU A 439 10.32 57.88 -6.18
C LEU A 439 9.05 57.55 -6.98
N LYS A 440 8.67 56.27 -7.06
CA LYS A 440 7.43 55.80 -7.69
C LYS A 440 6.17 56.30 -7.00
N LYS A 441 6.18 56.53 -5.68
CA LYS A 441 5.03 57.03 -4.92
C LYS A 441 4.95 58.55 -4.87
N LEU A 442 6.08 59.24 -4.77
CA LEU A 442 6.13 60.70 -4.66
C LEU A 442 5.87 61.37 -6.01
N THR A 443 6.45 60.88 -7.11
CA THR A 443 6.34 61.54 -8.43
C THR A 443 4.88 61.77 -8.87
N PRO A 444 3.97 60.78 -8.81
CA PRO A 444 2.57 60.99 -9.19
C PRO A 444 1.84 62.01 -8.32
N ALA A 445 2.15 62.07 -7.02
CA ALA A 445 1.52 63.02 -6.10
C ALA A 445 1.95 64.47 -6.39
N PHE A 446 3.24 64.68 -6.71
CA PHE A 446 3.72 65.99 -7.14
C PHE A 446 3.13 66.40 -8.50
N ASP A 447 3.07 65.47 -9.46
CA ASP A 447 2.49 65.73 -10.79
C ASP A 447 1.00 66.11 -10.71
N GLU A 448 0.23 65.46 -9.81
CA GLU A 448 -1.17 65.79 -9.56
C GLU A 448 -1.33 67.22 -9.05
N VAL A 449 -0.53 67.63 -8.05
CA VAL A 449 -0.57 68.99 -7.49
C VAL A 449 -0.16 70.04 -8.52
N ILE A 450 0.88 69.78 -9.31
CA ILE A 450 1.34 70.67 -10.40
C ILE A 450 0.22 70.82 -11.45
N SER A 451 -0.44 69.72 -11.83
CA SER A 451 -1.53 69.74 -12.81
C SER A 451 -2.76 70.52 -12.31
N PHE A 452 -3.07 70.41 -11.02
CA PHE A 452 -4.14 71.15 -10.38
C PHE A 452 -3.84 72.66 -10.40
N LEU A 453 -2.63 73.06 -10.00
CA LEU A 453 -2.21 74.47 -10.01
C LEU A 453 -2.20 75.05 -11.43
N ALA A 454 -1.70 74.32 -12.42
CA ALA A 454 -1.74 74.74 -13.82
C ALA A 454 -3.18 74.93 -14.34
N THR A 455 -4.12 74.08 -13.89
CA THR A 455 -5.54 74.21 -14.23
C THR A 455 -6.16 75.47 -13.60
N GLN A 456 -5.79 75.80 -12.36
CA GLN A 456 -6.26 77.03 -11.70
C GLN A 456 -5.68 78.29 -12.36
N GLU A 457 -4.40 78.28 -12.75
CA GLU A 457 -3.80 79.38 -13.52
C GLU A 457 -4.58 79.64 -14.83
N LYS A 458 -4.90 78.57 -15.57
CA LYS A 458 -5.66 78.67 -16.83
C LYS A 458 -7.08 79.19 -16.64
N LYS A 459 -7.68 79.03 -15.46
CA LYS A 459 -8.99 79.59 -15.11
C LYS A 459 -8.93 81.06 -14.72
N LEU A 460 -7.87 81.49 -14.04
CA LEU A 460 -7.67 82.88 -13.61
C LEU A 460 -7.29 83.81 -14.77
N GLU A 461 -6.65 83.29 -15.82
CA GLU A 461 -6.23 84.06 -16.99
C GLU A 461 -7.38 84.74 -17.78
N PRO A 462 -8.52 84.07 -18.08
CA PRO A 462 -9.68 84.74 -18.65
C PRO A 462 -10.42 85.65 -17.65
N GLU A 463 -10.39 85.37 -16.35
CA GLU A 463 -10.98 86.25 -15.33
C GLU A 463 -10.25 87.60 -15.25
N LEU A 464 -8.94 87.61 -15.48
CA LEU A 464 -8.14 88.83 -15.59
C LEU A 464 -8.62 89.71 -16.76
N GLN A 465 -8.86 89.09 -17.92
CA GLN A 465 -9.34 89.79 -19.11
C GLN A 465 -10.77 90.31 -18.93
N ASN A 466 -11.65 89.51 -18.32
CA ASN A 466 -13.03 89.89 -18.04
C ASN A 466 -13.12 91.05 -17.05
N ALA A 467 -12.31 91.03 -15.97
CA ALA A 467 -12.29 92.10 -14.98
C ALA A 467 -11.81 93.45 -15.57
N LEU A 468 -10.86 93.42 -16.51
CA LEU A 468 -10.44 94.62 -17.25
C LEU A 468 -11.54 95.12 -18.20
N ALA A 469 -12.25 94.21 -18.86
CA ALA A 469 -13.37 94.56 -19.74
C ALA A 469 -14.56 95.18 -18.96
N ASP A 470 -14.87 94.65 -17.78
CA ASP A 470 -15.90 95.18 -16.89
C ASP A 470 -15.55 96.60 -16.39
N TRP A 471 -14.27 96.83 -16.07
CA TRP A 471 -13.78 98.17 -15.73
C TRP A 471 -13.94 99.15 -16.89
N ASP A 472 -13.56 98.75 -18.11
CA ASP A 472 -13.68 99.59 -19.31
C ASP A 472 -15.15 99.93 -19.60
N ALA A 473 -16.07 98.96 -19.43
CA ALA A 473 -17.50 99.16 -19.60
C ALA A 473 -18.07 100.18 -18.59
N GLU A 474 -17.68 100.06 -17.31
CA GLU A 474 -18.15 100.97 -16.26
C GLU A 474 -17.55 102.37 -16.39
N ALA A 475 -16.27 102.47 -16.76
CA ALA A 475 -15.62 103.73 -17.08
C ALA A 475 -16.31 104.45 -18.26
N SER A 476 -16.69 103.70 -19.29
CA SER A 476 -17.42 104.22 -20.45
C SER A 476 -18.79 104.81 -20.05
N LYS A 477 -19.57 104.10 -19.23
CA LYS A 477 -20.86 104.59 -18.70
C LYS A 477 -20.70 105.89 -17.91
N LYS A 478 -19.71 105.96 -17.02
CA LYS A 478 -19.44 107.16 -16.23
C LYS A 478 -19.06 108.36 -17.12
N ARG A 479 -18.26 108.14 -18.17
CA ARG A 479 -17.95 109.19 -19.16
C ARG A 479 -19.20 109.68 -19.89
N THR A 480 -20.08 108.76 -20.30
CA THR A 480 -21.34 109.14 -21.00
C THR A 480 -22.28 109.91 -20.07
N LEU A 481 -22.41 109.49 -18.81
CA LEU A 481 -23.23 110.19 -17.82
C LEU A 481 -22.68 111.60 -17.56
N LYS A 482 -21.36 111.73 -17.37
CA LYS A 482 -20.68 113.02 -17.17
C LYS A 482 -20.86 113.95 -18.37
N ALA A 483 -20.75 113.45 -19.59
CA ALA A 483 -21.01 114.21 -20.81
C ALA A 483 -22.48 114.67 -20.92
N THR A 484 -23.42 113.84 -20.46
CA THR A 484 -24.85 114.16 -20.45
C THR A 484 -25.15 115.26 -19.43
N ILE A 485 -24.61 115.17 -18.21
CA ILE A 485 -24.75 116.21 -17.18
C ILE A 485 -24.10 117.52 -17.64
N GLY A 486 -22.95 117.44 -18.32
CA GLY A 486 -22.31 118.60 -18.95
C GLY A 486 -23.20 119.32 -19.96
N ARG A 487 -23.91 118.57 -20.83
CA ARG A 487 -24.90 119.15 -21.75
C ARG A 487 -26.08 119.77 -21.00
N ILE A 488 -26.55 119.16 -19.92
CA ILE A 488 -27.63 119.75 -19.10
C ILE A 488 -27.15 121.08 -18.50
N LYS A 489 -25.90 121.17 -18.04
CA LYS A 489 -25.29 122.42 -17.57
C LYS A 489 -25.22 123.48 -18.67
N GLU A 490 -24.80 123.12 -19.88
CA GLU A 490 -24.79 124.04 -21.03
C GLU A 490 -26.20 124.55 -21.37
N ILE A 491 -27.19 123.66 -21.40
CA ILE A 491 -28.59 124.03 -21.65
C ILE A 491 -29.11 124.94 -20.53
N ALA A 492 -28.78 124.65 -19.27
CA ALA A 492 -29.11 125.50 -18.13
C ALA A 492 -28.51 126.91 -18.28
N GLY A 493 -27.25 127.02 -18.71
CA GLY A 493 -26.60 128.30 -18.97
C GLY A 493 -27.25 129.07 -20.13
N ILE A 494 -27.67 128.38 -21.21
CA ILE A 494 -28.41 129.00 -22.30
C ILE A 494 -29.78 129.52 -21.81
N LEU A 495 -30.48 128.76 -20.97
CA LEU A 495 -31.76 129.16 -20.37
C LEU A 495 -31.59 130.33 -19.40
N ALA A 496 -30.50 130.37 -18.62
CA ALA A 496 -30.13 131.49 -17.76
C ALA A 496 -29.96 132.78 -18.58
N SER A 497 -29.26 132.66 -19.71
CA SER A 497 -29.00 133.75 -20.66
C SER A 497 -30.30 134.32 -21.28
N ALA A 498 -31.33 133.48 -21.39
CA ALA A 498 -32.66 133.84 -21.89
C ALA A 498 -33.60 134.42 -20.81
N GLY A 499 -33.10 134.62 -19.58
CA GLY A 499 -33.83 135.28 -18.49
C GLY A 499 -34.63 134.35 -17.58
N ALA A 500 -34.45 133.03 -17.67
CA ALA A 500 -35.03 132.07 -16.73
C ALA A 500 -34.13 131.91 -15.49
N ASP A 501 -34.72 131.76 -14.30
CA ASP A 501 -33.95 131.44 -13.08
C ASP A 501 -33.57 129.95 -13.09
N THR A 502 -32.31 129.67 -13.41
CA THR A 502 -31.73 128.32 -13.48
C THR A 502 -30.74 128.06 -12.35
N SER A 503 -30.67 128.93 -11.34
CA SER A 503 -29.68 128.86 -10.26
C SER A 503 -29.63 127.50 -9.55
N VAL A 504 -30.79 126.88 -9.32
CA VAL A 504 -30.89 125.53 -8.74
C VAL A 504 -30.34 124.46 -9.69
N LEU A 505 -30.62 124.58 -10.99
CA LEU A 505 -30.22 123.58 -11.99
C LEU A 505 -28.72 123.65 -12.29
N GLU A 506 -28.13 124.85 -12.29
CA GLU A 506 -26.69 125.05 -12.37
C GLU A 506 -25.98 124.52 -11.13
N HIS A 507 -26.50 124.77 -9.93
CA HIS A 507 -25.91 124.26 -8.70
C HIS A 507 -25.96 122.71 -8.63
N GLU A 508 -27.10 122.10 -8.96
CA GLU A 508 -27.24 120.64 -8.96
C GLU A 508 -26.41 119.97 -10.06
N THR A 509 -26.30 120.55 -11.25
CA THR A 509 -25.43 120.00 -12.31
C THR A 509 -23.94 120.16 -12.00
N GLU A 510 -23.55 121.25 -11.33
CA GLU A 510 -22.18 121.46 -10.86
C GLU A 510 -21.81 120.50 -9.73
N ASN A 511 -22.72 120.25 -8.78
CA ASN A 511 -22.56 119.23 -7.75
C ASN A 511 -22.46 117.82 -8.38
N ALA A 512 -23.32 117.50 -9.35
CA ALA A 512 -23.30 116.21 -10.03
C ALA A 512 -22.05 116.01 -10.90
N LEU A 513 -21.53 117.04 -11.57
CA LEU A 513 -20.28 116.93 -12.36
C LEU A 513 -19.04 116.69 -11.50
N ASN A 514 -19.08 117.15 -10.25
CA ASN A 514 -18.01 117.01 -9.27
C ASN A 514 -18.24 115.86 -8.28
N ASP A 515 -19.30 115.05 -8.48
CA ASP A 515 -19.57 113.89 -7.65
C ASP A 515 -18.40 112.87 -7.76
N PRO A 516 -17.80 112.45 -6.63
CA PRO A 516 -16.71 111.46 -6.60
C PRO A 516 -17.03 110.17 -7.35
N LEU A 517 -18.31 109.77 -7.43
CA LEU A 517 -18.75 108.55 -8.11
C LEU A 517 -18.63 108.65 -9.64
N LEU A 518 -18.59 109.86 -10.20
CA LEU A 518 -18.47 110.14 -11.64
C LEU A 518 -17.05 110.47 -12.09
N ILE A 519 -16.09 110.49 -11.16
CA ILE A 519 -14.67 110.57 -11.48
C ILE A 519 -14.22 109.19 -11.97
N VAL A 520 -13.89 109.11 -13.26
CA VAL A 520 -13.26 107.92 -13.84
C VAL A 520 -11.79 107.97 -13.46
N GLY A 521 -11.35 107.08 -12.58
CA GLY A 521 -9.93 106.93 -12.23
C GLY A 521 -9.09 106.45 -13.42
N GLU A 522 -7.77 106.39 -13.25
CA GLU A 522 -6.88 105.80 -14.24
C GLU A 522 -7.18 104.30 -14.41
N ARG A 523 -7.12 103.81 -15.65
CA ARG A 523 -7.31 102.38 -15.95
C ARG A 523 -6.21 101.60 -15.22
N PRO A 524 -6.55 100.71 -14.28
CA PRO A 524 -5.54 99.91 -13.62
C PRO A 524 -4.85 99.04 -14.69
N SER A 525 -3.52 98.95 -14.64
CA SER A 525 -2.74 98.10 -15.53
C SER A 525 -3.11 96.61 -15.41
N SER A 526 -3.68 96.24 -14.26
CA SER A 526 -4.17 94.91 -13.93
C SER A 526 -5.16 94.97 -12.74
N PRO A 527 -6.13 94.05 -12.64
CA PRO A 527 -6.90 93.85 -11.41
C PRO A 527 -5.99 93.24 -10.33
N GLU A 528 -5.54 94.04 -9.36
CA GLU A 528 -4.55 93.66 -8.33
C GLU A 528 -4.83 92.30 -7.66
N LYS A 529 -6.10 92.01 -7.35
CA LYS A 529 -6.49 90.76 -6.67
C LYS A 529 -6.31 89.52 -7.53
N VAL A 530 -6.60 89.62 -8.83
CA VAL A 530 -6.50 88.49 -9.77
C VAL A 530 -5.05 88.28 -10.17
N GLU A 531 -4.28 89.36 -10.36
CA GLU A 531 -2.85 89.27 -10.62
C GLU A 531 -2.10 88.67 -9.42
N MET A 532 -2.40 89.10 -8.19
CA MET A 532 -1.79 88.55 -6.98
C MET A 532 -2.08 87.05 -6.83
N ALA A 533 -3.32 86.60 -7.11
CA ALA A 533 -3.67 85.19 -7.09
C ALA A 533 -2.89 84.38 -8.15
N LEU A 534 -2.70 84.95 -9.34
CA LEU A 534 -1.99 84.31 -10.44
C LEU A 534 -0.47 84.24 -10.18
N VAL A 535 0.11 85.29 -9.59
CA VAL A 535 1.52 85.33 -9.14
C VAL A 535 1.75 84.30 -8.03
N LEU A 536 0.85 84.20 -7.04
CA LEU A 536 0.95 83.21 -5.97
C LEU A 536 0.83 81.78 -6.50
N ALA A 537 -0.12 81.50 -7.39
CA ALA A 537 -0.27 80.18 -8.00
C ALA A 537 0.99 79.75 -8.77
N ARG A 538 1.59 80.67 -9.55
CA ARG A 538 2.85 80.42 -10.27
C ARG A 538 4.02 80.21 -9.33
N SER A 539 4.12 81.00 -8.27
CA SER A 539 5.17 80.88 -7.25
C SER A 539 5.11 79.51 -6.57
N ILE A 540 3.92 79.10 -6.12
CA ILE A 540 3.70 77.81 -5.45
C ILE A 540 4.01 76.66 -6.42
N ARG A 541 3.56 76.74 -7.67
CA ARG A 541 3.86 75.71 -8.68
C ARG A 541 5.37 75.58 -8.90
N ASN A 542 6.09 76.69 -9.02
CA ASN A 542 7.54 76.68 -9.25
C ASN A 542 8.29 76.09 -8.05
N GLU A 543 7.89 76.44 -6.83
CA GLU A 543 8.47 75.90 -5.59
C GLU A 543 8.24 74.39 -5.47
N ILE A 544 7.02 73.92 -5.73
CA ILE A 544 6.68 72.48 -5.74
C ILE A 544 7.46 71.74 -6.83
N THR A 545 7.66 72.36 -7.99
CA THR A 545 8.47 71.78 -9.08
C THR A 545 9.93 71.65 -8.67
N GLN A 546 10.50 72.68 -8.05
CA GLN A 546 11.87 72.66 -7.54
C GLN A 546 12.05 71.64 -6.42
N MET A 547 11.06 71.49 -5.54
CA MET A 547 11.05 70.44 -4.52
C MET A 547 11.05 69.04 -5.14
N LEU A 548 10.26 68.81 -6.20
CA LEU A 548 10.25 67.53 -6.92
C LEU A 548 11.61 67.21 -7.54
N GLU A 549 12.25 68.19 -8.19
CA GLU A 549 13.58 68.01 -8.79
C GLU A 549 14.66 67.76 -7.73
N SER A 550 14.64 68.49 -6.61
CA SER A 550 15.54 68.26 -5.48
C SER A 550 15.37 66.84 -4.92
N ARG A 551 14.13 66.40 -4.71
CA ARG A 551 13.86 65.04 -4.21
C ARG A 551 14.22 63.95 -5.21
N LYS A 552 14.05 64.18 -6.51
CA LYS A 552 14.53 63.25 -7.55
C LYS A 552 16.06 63.13 -7.52
N ASN A 553 16.78 64.24 -7.33
CA ASN A 553 18.24 64.23 -7.25
C ASN A 553 18.77 63.60 -5.94
N GLU A 554 18.05 63.71 -4.83
CA GLU A 554 18.41 63.05 -3.56
C GLU A 554 18.15 61.53 -3.58
N LEU A 555 17.16 61.10 -4.36
CA LEU A 555 16.70 59.71 -4.42
C LEU A 555 17.27 58.92 -5.62
N ALA A 556 17.82 59.61 -6.63
CA ALA A 556 18.67 59.02 -7.68
C ALA A 556 20.07 58.70 -7.12
#